data_AF-A0A3R6ADN9-F1
#
_entry.id   AF-A0A3R6ADN9-F1
#
_cell.length_a   1.000
_cell.length_b   1.000
_cell.length_c   1.000
_cell.angle_alpha   90.00
_cell.angle_beta   90.00
_cell.angle_gamma   90.00
#
_symmetry.space_group_name_H-M   'P 1'
#
loop_
_entity.id
_entity.type
_entity.pdbx_description
1 polymer ?
#
loop_
_entity_poly.entity_id
_entity_poly.type
_entity_poly.pdbx_seq_one_letter_code
_entity_poly.pdbx_strand_id
1 'polypeptide(L)'
;MWNEMLDKRIIKKTVPNIIHYYTEYCCDSQLIKFINECDAGMDYSHIENEFGGEIARQFFDSVAVNNEIKTSRYQEILCNMGYGYDVYDAFDISDDKMEVLIKKDVIEMNNVGLEYIRNHYKKYTALYIDENIEAYLRIITSDNFSYEEALHILGMEIGDKEKIDLLGLTTEPISVVGKGYSSSLIKYILDNNFDEHDENELYQHFSEYEEVIQSSIYRVAKSRIANIIDNSTIVLDDNLLSELLTMSKCSMDDKIQLWAKALPNLTEETCKKHFDELGFPELKGIFTKRNNYTKTYEDNSFIRDILYVLKKNTWIFDYYKKSDDEGYVVVKNPIKDKRY
;
A
#
# COMPACT_ATOMS: atom_id res chain seq x y z
N MET A 1 54.19 -12.73 -26.79
CA MET A 1 55.25 -12.29 -25.85
C MET A 1 54.63 -11.95 -24.49
N TRP A 2 53.56 -11.15 -24.44
CA TRP A 2 52.82 -10.83 -23.21
C TRP A 2 52.39 -12.04 -22.36
N ASN A 3 51.76 -13.04 -22.98
CA ASN A 3 51.29 -14.24 -22.26
C ASN A 3 52.43 -14.96 -21.52
N GLU A 4 53.59 -15.12 -22.18
CA GLU A 4 54.78 -15.69 -21.51
C GLU A 4 55.31 -14.80 -20.37
N MET A 5 55.20 -13.48 -20.50
CA MET A 5 55.67 -12.54 -19.46
C MET A 5 54.74 -12.52 -18.24
N LEU A 6 53.43 -12.64 -18.44
CA LEU A 6 52.44 -12.82 -17.38
C LEU A 6 52.63 -14.17 -16.67
N ASP A 7 52.77 -15.26 -17.43
CA ASP A 7 52.97 -16.60 -16.89
C ASP A 7 54.27 -16.71 -16.08
N LYS A 8 55.34 -16.04 -16.53
CA LYS A 8 56.62 -15.96 -15.81
C LYS A 8 56.61 -14.92 -14.67
N ARG A 9 55.48 -14.23 -14.43
CA ARG A 9 55.30 -13.20 -13.39
C ARG A 9 56.34 -12.07 -13.46
N ILE A 10 56.76 -11.70 -14.66
CA ILE A 10 57.78 -10.65 -14.89
C ILE A 10 57.12 -9.27 -15.00
N ILE A 11 55.85 -9.21 -15.38
CA ILE A 11 55.08 -7.97 -15.49
C ILE A 11 54.76 -7.42 -14.09
N LYS A 12 55.12 -6.15 -13.87
CA LYS A 12 54.74 -5.43 -12.66
C LYS A 12 53.22 -5.21 -12.64
N LYS A 13 52.58 -5.49 -11.51
CA LYS A 13 51.15 -5.21 -11.28
C LYS A 13 50.93 -3.69 -11.21
N THR A 14 50.61 -3.08 -12.34
CA THR A 14 50.30 -1.64 -12.46
C THR A 14 49.13 -1.46 -13.42
N VAL A 15 48.33 -0.40 -13.21
CA VAL A 15 47.21 -0.06 -14.10
C VAL A 15 47.66 0.14 -15.56
N PRO A 16 48.77 0.86 -15.85
CA PRO A 16 49.29 0.94 -17.21
C PRO A 16 49.55 -0.41 -17.88
N ASN A 17 50.08 -1.40 -17.15
CA ASN A 17 50.33 -2.73 -17.72
C ASN A 17 49.04 -3.52 -17.96
N ILE A 18 48.01 -3.33 -17.11
CA ILE A 18 46.67 -3.89 -17.34
C ILE A 18 46.10 -3.33 -18.65
N ILE A 19 46.16 -2.02 -18.83
CA ILE A 19 45.57 -1.36 -20.01
C ILE A 19 46.37 -1.66 -21.28
N HIS A 20 47.71 -1.66 -21.24
CA HIS A 20 48.51 -2.08 -22.39
C HIS A 20 48.19 -3.51 -22.84
N TYR A 21 48.02 -4.43 -21.90
CA TYR A 21 47.59 -5.80 -22.25
C TYR A 21 46.19 -5.79 -22.87
N TYR A 22 45.24 -5.10 -22.22
CA TYR A 22 43.86 -4.98 -22.69
C TYR A 22 43.78 -4.45 -24.13
N THR A 23 44.59 -3.45 -24.49
CA THR A 23 44.59 -2.90 -25.85
C THR A 23 45.04 -3.89 -26.94
N GLU A 24 45.81 -4.92 -26.58
CA GLU A 24 46.28 -5.93 -27.52
C GLU A 24 45.38 -7.18 -27.57
N TYR A 25 44.82 -7.61 -26.42
CA TYR A 25 44.15 -8.91 -26.28
C TYR A 25 42.75 -8.84 -25.66
N CYS A 26 42.22 -7.65 -25.39
CA CYS A 26 40.96 -7.41 -24.69
C CYS A 26 40.93 -8.05 -23.29
N CYS A 27 39.73 -8.23 -22.71
CA CYS A 27 39.54 -8.81 -21.37
C CYS A 27 39.46 -10.35 -21.43
N ASP A 28 40.57 -10.99 -21.78
CA ASP A 28 40.66 -12.45 -21.84
C ASP A 28 40.93 -13.09 -20.46
N SER A 29 40.89 -14.43 -20.40
CA SER A 29 41.15 -15.19 -19.16
C SER A 29 42.51 -14.90 -18.51
N GLN A 30 43.53 -14.49 -19.28
CA GLN A 30 44.84 -14.19 -18.73
C GLN A 30 44.85 -12.82 -18.05
N LEU A 31 44.24 -11.81 -18.68
CA LEU A 31 44.08 -10.49 -18.07
C LEU A 31 43.24 -10.57 -16.79
N ILE A 32 42.14 -11.32 -16.82
CA ILE A 32 41.27 -11.54 -15.66
C ILE A 32 42.07 -12.15 -14.50
N LYS A 33 42.86 -13.19 -14.77
CA LYS A 33 43.73 -13.81 -13.77
C LYS A 33 44.75 -12.81 -13.22
N PHE A 34 45.36 -12.00 -14.08
CA PHE A 34 46.33 -10.98 -13.66
C PHE A 34 45.68 -9.92 -12.76
N ILE A 35 44.53 -9.38 -13.14
CA ILE A 35 43.73 -8.45 -12.32
C ILE A 35 43.40 -9.07 -10.96
N ASN A 36 43.00 -10.35 -10.94
CA ASN A 36 42.65 -11.07 -9.72
C ASN A 36 43.84 -11.34 -8.79
N GLU A 37 45.07 -11.25 -9.30
CA GLU A 37 46.31 -11.33 -8.52
C GLU A 37 46.82 -9.95 -8.08
N CYS A 38 46.28 -8.85 -8.60
CA CYS A 38 46.66 -7.49 -8.19
C CYS A 38 46.34 -7.19 -6.72
N ASP A 39 47.19 -6.35 -6.11
CA ASP A 39 46.99 -5.84 -4.76
C ASP A 39 45.81 -4.86 -4.71
N ALA A 40 45.28 -4.63 -3.51
CA ALA A 40 44.24 -3.62 -3.26
C ALA A 40 44.77 -2.18 -3.37
N GLY A 41 43.88 -1.26 -3.72
CA GLY A 41 44.17 0.17 -3.76
C GLY A 41 44.92 0.62 -5.01
N MET A 42 44.74 -0.06 -6.15
CA MET A 42 45.23 0.46 -7.42
C MET A 42 44.34 1.61 -7.89
N ASP A 43 44.94 2.63 -8.50
CA ASP A 43 44.23 3.83 -8.97
C ASP A 43 43.96 3.74 -10.48
N TYR A 44 42.68 3.60 -10.84
CA TYR A 44 42.20 3.51 -12.21
C TYR A 44 41.64 4.86 -12.73
N SER A 45 41.66 5.92 -11.92
CA SER A 45 41.04 7.22 -12.26
C SER A 45 41.73 7.97 -13.41
N HIS A 46 42.98 7.62 -13.71
CA HIS A 46 43.79 8.29 -14.74
C HIS A 46 43.78 7.59 -16.10
N ILE A 47 43.05 6.48 -16.27
CA ILE A 47 43.06 5.71 -17.54
C ILE A 47 42.66 6.58 -18.72
N GLU A 48 41.60 7.39 -18.61
CA GLU A 48 41.16 8.26 -19.70
C GLU A 48 42.24 9.27 -20.12
N ASN A 49 42.95 9.84 -19.14
CA ASN A 49 44.01 10.82 -19.40
C ASN A 49 45.26 10.19 -20.04
N GLU A 50 45.58 8.96 -19.64
CA GLU A 50 46.80 8.26 -20.07
C GLU A 50 46.63 7.47 -21.37
N PHE A 51 45.45 6.89 -21.60
CA PHE A 51 45.16 5.97 -22.70
C PHE A 51 44.06 6.44 -23.65
N GLY A 52 43.32 7.49 -23.29
CA GLY A 52 42.23 8.05 -24.08
C GLY A 52 40.85 7.49 -23.71
N GLY A 53 39.81 8.32 -23.89
CA GLY A 53 38.45 8.02 -23.45
C GLY A 53 37.79 6.82 -24.13
N GLU A 54 38.13 6.51 -25.38
CA GLU A 54 37.61 5.33 -26.07
C GLU A 54 38.11 4.03 -25.42
N ILE A 55 39.41 3.94 -25.13
CA ILE A 55 40.01 2.79 -24.46
C ILE A 55 39.47 2.66 -23.03
N ALA A 56 39.34 3.79 -22.32
CA ALA A 56 38.79 3.82 -20.97
C ALA A 56 37.37 3.26 -20.92
N ARG A 57 36.48 3.70 -21.83
CA ARG A 57 35.09 3.20 -21.90
C ARG A 57 35.03 1.73 -22.26
N GLN A 58 35.74 1.30 -23.30
CA GLN A 58 35.75 -0.12 -23.70
C GLN A 58 36.24 -1.03 -22.56
N PHE A 59 37.30 -0.61 -21.85
CA PHE A 59 37.80 -1.35 -20.69
C PHE A 59 36.77 -1.40 -19.56
N PHE A 60 36.13 -0.27 -19.26
CA PHE A 60 35.06 -0.19 -18.27
C PHE A 60 33.91 -1.15 -18.59
N ASP A 61 33.38 -1.10 -19.82
CA ASP A 61 32.28 -1.95 -20.27
C ASP A 61 32.65 -3.43 -20.16
N SER A 62 33.87 -3.78 -20.59
CA SER A 62 34.40 -5.14 -20.49
C SER A 62 34.49 -5.62 -19.04
N VAL A 63 34.85 -4.73 -18.10
CA VAL A 63 34.91 -5.07 -16.68
C VAL A 63 33.50 -5.21 -16.10
N ALA A 64 32.58 -4.30 -16.44
CA ALA A 64 31.21 -4.25 -15.90
C ALA A 64 30.40 -5.52 -16.18
N VAL A 65 30.68 -6.21 -17.29
CA VAL A 65 29.99 -7.47 -17.65
C VAL A 65 30.79 -8.73 -17.30
N ASN A 66 31.92 -8.59 -16.59
CA ASN A 66 32.81 -9.72 -16.30
C ASN A 66 32.55 -10.38 -14.95
N ASN A 67 32.01 -11.60 -15.00
CA ASN A 67 31.72 -12.40 -13.81
C ASN A 67 32.96 -13.07 -13.18
N GLU A 68 34.07 -13.20 -13.91
CA GLU A 68 35.28 -13.91 -13.46
C GLU A 68 36.25 -13.01 -12.65
N ILE A 69 36.14 -11.69 -12.78
CA ILE A 69 36.87 -10.75 -11.93
C ILE A 69 36.33 -10.84 -10.50
N LYS A 70 37.21 -11.00 -9.50
CA LYS A 70 36.86 -11.00 -8.08
C LYS A 70 36.09 -9.73 -7.75
N THR A 71 34.99 -9.85 -7.01
CA THR A 71 34.08 -8.74 -6.64
C THR A 71 34.81 -7.53 -6.06
N SER A 72 35.82 -7.76 -5.22
CA SER A 72 36.62 -6.68 -4.63
C SER A 72 37.53 -5.95 -5.63
N ARG A 73 37.94 -6.59 -6.74
CA ARG A 73 38.71 -5.96 -7.82
C ARG A 73 37.76 -5.25 -8.77
N TYR A 74 36.68 -5.92 -9.14
CA TYR A 74 35.59 -5.37 -9.95
C TYR A 74 35.08 -4.04 -9.38
N GLN A 75 34.71 -4.03 -8.10
CA GLN A 75 34.24 -2.82 -7.43
C GLN A 75 35.31 -1.71 -7.42
N GLU A 76 36.57 -2.05 -7.13
CA GLU A 76 37.66 -1.06 -7.09
C GLU A 76 37.88 -0.43 -8.47
N ILE A 77 37.88 -1.21 -9.54
CA ILE A 77 38.06 -0.71 -10.91
C ILE A 77 36.92 0.24 -11.28
N LEU A 78 35.67 -0.22 -11.19
CA LEU A 78 34.50 0.57 -11.63
C LEU A 78 34.38 1.87 -10.83
N CYS A 79 34.52 1.82 -9.50
CA CYS A 79 34.42 3.02 -8.66
C CYS A 79 35.54 4.03 -8.91
N ASN A 80 36.78 3.57 -9.17
CA ASN A 80 37.89 4.48 -9.44
C ASN A 80 37.77 5.15 -10.82
N MET A 81 37.24 4.42 -11.81
CA MET A 81 37.03 4.98 -13.15
C MET A 81 35.86 5.98 -13.18
N GLY A 82 34.80 5.71 -12.41
CA GLY A 82 33.69 6.66 -12.21
C GLY A 82 32.77 6.84 -13.43
N TYR A 83 32.74 5.88 -14.36
CA TYR A 83 31.74 5.84 -15.42
C TYR A 83 30.45 5.16 -14.94
N GLY A 84 29.34 5.48 -15.60
CA GLY A 84 28.10 4.72 -15.52
C GLY A 84 28.03 3.66 -16.62
N TYR A 85 27.40 2.52 -16.33
CA TYR A 85 27.07 1.49 -17.32
C TYR A 85 25.71 1.84 -17.96
N ASP A 86 25.75 2.25 -19.22
CA ASP A 86 24.60 2.77 -19.98
C ASP A 86 24.24 1.93 -21.22
N VAL A 87 24.99 0.86 -21.49
CA VAL A 87 24.76 -0.02 -22.65
C VAL A 87 23.59 -0.98 -22.42
N TYR A 88 23.40 -1.44 -21.18
CA TYR A 88 22.28 -2.31 -20.74
C TYR A 88 22.04 -3.55 -21.62
N ASP A 89 23.11 -4.15 -22.16
CA ASP A 89 23.06 -5.22 -23.15
C ASP A 89 23.47 -6.60 -22.61
N ALA A 90 23.96 -6.67 -21.36
CA ALA A 90 24.32 -7.93 -20.69
C ALA A 90 23.16 -8.49 -19.84
N PHE A 91 22.89 -9.79 -19.93
CA PHE A 91 21.72 -10.41 -19.26
C PHE A 91 22.07 -11.53 -18.27
N ASP A 92 23.36 -11.77 -18.05
CA ASP A 92 23.89 -12.84 -17.21
C ASP A 92 24.93 -12.33 -16.19
N ILE A 93 24.83 -11.06 -15.77
CA ILE A 93 25.65 -10.48 -14.72
C ILE A 93 25.37 -11.21 -13.39
N SER A 94 26.42 -11.68 -12.72
CA SER A 94 26.26 -12.44 -11.49
C SER A 94 25.77 -11.58 -10.33
N ASP A 95 25.14 -12.24 -9.36
CA ASP A 95 24.45 -11.61 -8.24
C ASP A 95 25.30 -10.60 -7.46
N ASP A 96 26.54 -10.98 -7.15
CA ASP A 96 27.49 -10.15 -6.44
C ASP A 96 27.93 -8.92 -7.24
N LYS A 97 27.91 -8.98 -8.57
CA LYS A 97 28.25 -7.87 -9.46
C LYS A 97 27.08 -6.91 -9.59
N MET A 98 25.86 -7.43 -9.75
CA MET A 98 24.66 -6.60 -9.86
C MET A 98 24.45 -5.78 -8.58
N GLU A 99 24.69 -6.37 -7.41
CA GLU A 99 24.69 -5.60 -6.16
C GLU A 99 25.73 -4.48 -6.13
N VAL A 100 26.95 -4.72 -6.64
CA VAL A 100 27.97 -3.68 -6.73
C VAL A 100 27.54 -2.58 -7.69
N LEU A 101 27.01 -2.94 -8.86
CA LEU A 101 26.59 -1.96 -9.86
C LEU A 101 25.51 -1.02 -9.31
N ILE A 102 24.56 -1.55 -8.54
CA ILE A 102 23.50 -0.77 -7.92
C ILE A 102 24.03 0.06 -6.74
N LYS A 103 24.70 -0.56 -5.76
CA LYS A 103 25.16 0.11 -4.52
C LYS A 103 26.28 1.12 -4.73
N LYS A 104 26.87 1.16 -5.93
CA LYS A 104 27.94 2.09 -6.31
C LYS A 104 27.50 3.07 -7.39
N ASP A 105 26.20 3.15 -7.66
CA ASP A 105 25.62 4.07 -8.64
C ASP A 105 26.29 3.94 -10.02
N VAL A 106 26.68 2.71 -10.37
CA VAL A 106 27.25 2.41 -11.69
C VAL A 106 26.12 2.24 -12.70
N ILE A 107 25.03 1.58 -12.32
CA ILE A 107 23.79 1.60 -13.09
C ILE A 107 22.96 2.80 -12.58
N GLU A 108 23.00 3.92 -13.29
CA GLU A 108 22.27 5.13 -12.92
C GLU A 108 20.75 4.91 -12.99
N MET A 109 20.00 5.41 -12.00
CA MET A 109 18.53 5.42 -11.99
C MET A 109 17.94 6.37 -13.03
N ASN A 110 17.68 5.81 -14.21
CA ASN A 110 16.97 6.44 -15.32
C ASN A 110 15.91 5.47 -15.90
N ASN A 111 15.09 5.93 -16.85
CA ASN A 111 14.01 5.11 -17.41
C ASN A 111 14.51 3.79 -18.04
N VAL A 112 15.66 3.82 -18.73
CA VAL A 112 16.22 2.66 -19.42
C VAL A 112 16.83 1.68 -18.41
N GLY A 113 17.56 2.19 -17.41
CA GLY A 113 18.12 1.39 -16.31
C GLY A 113 17.03 0.71 -15.49
N LEU A 114 15.95 1.42 -15.16
CA LEU A 114 14.80 0.85 -14.45
C LEU A 114 14.11 -0.25 -15.26
N GLU A 115 13.88 -0.03 -16.55
CA GLU A 115 13.32 -1.04 -17.45
C GLU A 115 14.22 -2.28 -17.53
N TYR A 116 15.54 -2.08 -17.68
CA TYR A 116 16.53 -3.15 -17.72
C TYR A 116 16.53 -4.00 -16.45
N ILE A 117 16.52 -3.37 -15.26
CA ILE A 117 16.47 -4.08 -13.99
C ILE A 117 15.14 -4.82 -13.83
N ARG A 118 14.00 -4.19 -14.15
CA ARG A 118 12.68 -4.84 -14.08
C ARG A 118 12.59 -6.09 -14.97
N ASN A 119 13.12 -6.02 -16.19
CA ASN A 119 12.99 -7.08 -17.19
C ASN A 119 13.97 -8.24 -16.99
N HIS A 120 15.20 -7.96 -16.58
CA HIS A 120 16.27 -8.96 -16.55
C HIS A 120 16.77 -9.30 -15.16
N TYR A 121 16.56 -8.41 -14.18
CA TYR A 121 17.11 -8.51 -12.84
C TYR A 121 16.06 -8.23 -11.76
N LYS A 122 14.80 -8.64 -11.98
CA LYS A 122 13.62 -8.30 -11.13
C LYS A 122 13.85 -8.45 -9.62
N LYS A 123 14.64 -9.45 -9.19
CA LYS A 123 14.96 -9.64 -7.78
C LYS A 123 15.70 -8.47 -7.12
N TYR A 124 16.33 -7.60 -7.92
CA TYR A 124 17.07 -6.42 -7.49
C TYR A 124 16.28 -5.12 -7.63
N THR A 125 15.04 -5.14 -8.13
CA THR A 125 14.22 -3.92 -8.30
C THR A 125 14.08 -3.16 -6.98
N ALA A 126 13.79 -3.86 -5.87
CA ALA A 126 13.69 -3.24 -4.55
C ALA A 126 15.02 -2.59 -4.11
N LEU A 127 16.14 -3.33 -4.20
CA LEU A 127 17.48 -2.79 -3.88
C LEU A 127 17.81 -1.56 -4.73
N TYR A 128 17.47 -1.60 -6.02
CA TYR A 128 17.76 -0.50 -6.94
C TYR A 128 16.98 0.77 -6.60
N ILE A 129 15.72 0.62 -6.20
CA ILE A 129 14.90 1.72 -5.68
C ILE A 129 15.44 2.22 -4.33
N ASP A 130 15.80 1.32 -3.41
CA ASP A 130 16.31 1.65 -2.08
C ASP A 130 17.55 2.55 -2.16
N GLU A 131 18.49 2.22 -3.03
CA GLU A 131 19.72 2.98 -3.22
C GLU A 131 19.51 4.29 -4.01
N ASN A 132 18.37 4.46 -4.71
CA ASN A 132 18.15 5.55 -5.66
C ASN A 132 16.77 6.23 -5.55
N ILE A 133 16.17 6.25 -4.36
CA ILE A 133 14.78 6.68 -4.17
C ILE A 133 14.48 8.08 -4.73
N GLU A 134 15.37 9.05 -4.54
CA GLU A 134 15.19 10.41 -5.05
C GLU A 134 15.21 10.48 -6.59
N ALA A 135 16.01 9.65 -7.24
CA ALA A 135 16.06 9.56 -8.69
C ALA A 135 14.83 8.81 -9.23
N TYR A 136 14.44 7.73 -8.57
CA TYR A 136 13.23 6.97 -8.89
C TYR A 136 11.99 7.88 -8.90
N LEU A 137 11.78 8.65 -7.81
CA LEU A 137 10.63 9.56 -7.69
C LEU A 137 10.62 10.68 -8.76
N ARG A 138 11.78 11.03 -9.34
CA ARG A 138 11.88 12.01 -10.43
C ARG A 138 11.50 11.45 -11.80
N ILE A 139 11.65 10.14 -12.01
CA ILE A 139 11.41 9.49 -13.32
C ILE A 139 10.08 8.75 -13.39
N ILE A 140 9.48 8.42 -12.24
CA ILE A 140 8.22 7.67 -12.19
C ILE A 140 7.05 8.56 -12.61
N THR A 141 6.23 8.06 -13.51
CA THR A 141 5.01 8.69 -14.01
C THR A 141 3.90 7.64 -14.10
N SER A 142 2.69 8.04 -14.49
CA SER A 142 1.60 7.09 -14.75
C SER A 142 1.96 6.04 -15.81
N ASP A 143 2.86 6.35 -16.75
CA ASP A 143 3.16 5.49 -17.91
C ASP A 143 4.08 4.31 -17.55
N ASN A 144 4.93 4.47 -16.54
CA ASN A 144 5.90 3.46 -16.09
C ASN A 144 5.68 3.05 -14.61
N PHE A 145 4.51 3.39 -14.04
CA PHE A 145 4.11 3.07 -12.68
C PHE A 145 4.06 1.54 -12.44
N SER A 146 4.47 1.12 -11.24
CA SER A 146 4.41 -0.27 -10.78
C SER A 146 3.78 -0.33 -9.40
N TYR A 147 2.68 -1.09 -9.27
CA TYR A 147 1.97 -1.23 -8.00
C TYR A 147 2.81 -1.94 -6.94
N GLU A 148 3.55 -2.99 -7.31
CA GLU A 148 4.47 -3.71 -6.41
C GLU A 148 5.54 -2.76 -5.84
N GLU A 149 6.08 -1.87 -6.67
CA GLU A 149 7.10 -0.90 -6.27
C GLU A 149 6.51 0.22 -5.41
N ALA A 150 5.29 0.67 -5.70
CA ALA A 150 4.59 1.63 -4.86
C ALA A 150 4.36 1.06 -3.45
N LEU A 151 3.92 -0.20 -3.33
CA LEU A 151 3.77 -0.87 -2.03
C LEU A 151 5.09 -0.95 -1.26
N HIS A 152 6.20 -1.24 -1.95
CA HIS A 152 7.54 -1.21 -1.35
C HIS A 152 7.88 0.18 -0.79
N ILE A 153 7.67 1.24 -1.60
CA ILE A 153 7.97 2.63 -1.24
C ILE A 153 7.10 3.13 -0.09
N LEU A 154 5.82 2.74 -0.03
CA LEU A 154 4.95 3.09 1.10
C LEU A 154 5.49 2.56 2.44
N GLY A 155 6.23 1.45 2.42
CA GLY A 155 6.90 0.86 3.58
C GLY A 155 8.22 1.54 3.96
N MET A 156 8.76 2.42 3.13
CA MET A 156 10.03 3.13 3.38
C MET A 156 9.85 4.32 4.33
N GLU A 157 10.94 4.68 5.02
CA GLU A 157 11.05 5.87 5.89
C GLU A 157 11.27 7.15 5.05
N ILE A 158 10.32 7.46 4.16
CA ILE A 158 10.28 8.69 3.37
C ILE A 158 9.06 9.55 3.72
N GLY A 159 9.09 10.82 3.31
CA GLY A 159 8.02 11.77 3.63
C GLY A 159 6.67 11.43 3.00
N ASP A 160 5.60 11.83 3.69
CA ASP A 160 4.23 11.62 3.22
C ASP A 160 3.96 12.31 1.89
N LYS A 161 4.63 13.44 1.62
CA LYS A 161 4.46 14.17 0.37
C LYS A 161 4.88 13.30 -0.82
N GLU A 162 6.05 12.68 -0.72
CA GLU A 162 6.59 11.80 -1.75
C GLU A 162 5.71 10.57 -1.95
N LYS A 163 5.21 9.97 -0.86
CA LYS A 163 4.26 8.85 -0.91
C LYS A 163 2.94 9.24 -1.57
N ILE A 164 2.41 10.42 -1.24
CA ILE A 164 1.18 10.95 -1.81
C ILE A 164 1.35 11.27 -3.31
N ASP A 165 2.46 11.90 -3.69
CA ASP A 165 2.75 12.21 -5.09
C ASP A 165 2.83 10.91 -5.93
N LEU A 166 3.43 9.85 -5.37
CA LEU A 166 3.48 8.52 -5.99
C LEU A 166 2.08 7.88 -6.10
N LEU A 167 1.28 7.92 -5.03
CA LEU A 167 -0.09 7.39 -5.03
C LEU A 167 -1.00 8.15 -6.00
N GLY A 168 -0.75 9.44 -6.21
CA GLY A 168 -1.49 10.25 -7.19
C GLY A 168 -1.31 9.81 -8.65
N LEU A 169 -0.37 8.90 -8.93
CA LEU A 169 -0.19 8.29 -10.25
C LEU A 169 -1.13 7.11 -10.51
N THR A 170 -1.88 6.65 -9.49
CA THR A 170 -2.73 5.46 -9.59
C THR A 170 -4.07 5.64 -8.89
N THR A 171 -5.07 4.89 -9.35
CA THR A 171 -6.35 4.69 -8.66
C THR A 171 -6.47 3.30 -8.06
N GLU A 172 -5.40 2.49 -8.14
CA GLU A 172 -5.39 1.16 -7.56
C GLU A 172 -5.64 1.23 -6.05
N PRO A 173 -6.39 0.27 -5.48
CA PRO A 173 -6.68 0.24 -4.05
C PRO A 173 -5.42 0.07 -3.19
N ILE A 174 -5.37 0.76 -2.06
CA ILE A 174 -4.31 0.65 -1.05
C ILE A 174 -4.96 0.42 0.30
N SER A 175 -4.67 -0.72 0.91
CA SER A 175 -5.11 -1.03 2.26
C SER A 175 -4.37 -0.14 3.28
N VAL A 176 -5.13 0.43 4.22
CA VAL A 176 -4.65 1.16 5.40
C VAL A 176 -4.70 0.30 6.66
N VAL A 177 -5.46 -0.80 6.64
CA VAL A 177 -5.64 -1.69 7.78
C VAL A 177 -4.33 -2.42 8.11
N GLY A 178 -3.95 -2.38 9.39
CA GLY A 178 -2.72 -3.00 9.88
C GLY A 178 -1.44 -2.32 9.37
N LYS A 179 -1.53 -1.12 8.80
CA LYS A 179 -0.38 -0.34 8.32
C LYS A 179 0.01 0.74 9.32
N GLY A 180 1.32 0.97 9.45
CA GLY A 180 1.89 2.04 10.29
C GLY A 180 1.93 3.40 9.57
N TYR A 181 0.93 3.72 8.77
CA TYR A 181 0.88 4.98 8.03
C TYR A 181 0.51 6.16 8.92
N SER A 182 0.95 7.35 8.55
CA SER A 182 0.54 8.59 9.22
C SER A 182 -0.93 8.90 8.95
N SER A 183 -1.55 9.71 9.80
CA SER A 183 -2.94 10.16 9.61
C SER A 183 -3.13 10.93 8.29
N SER A 184 -2.11 11.67 7.84
CA SER A 184 -2.13 12.41 6.57
C SER A 184 -2.18 11.47 5.37
N LEU A 185 -1.35 10.42 5.39
CA LEU A 185 -1.31 9.43 4.32
C LEU A 185 -2.57 8.55 4.31
N ILE A 186 -3.03 8.11 5.48
CA ILE A 186 -4.30 7.36 5.63
C ILE A 186 -5.46 8.17 5.03
N LYS A 187 -5.57 9.46 5.38
CA LYS A 187 -6.60 10.34 4.81
C LYS A 187 -6.53 10.37 3.29
N TYR A 188 -5.33 10.55 2.72
CA TYR A 188 -5.18 10.59 1.26
C TYR A 188 -5.62 9.27 0.62
N ILE A 189 -5.21 8.14 1.18
CA ILE A 189 -5.56 6.81 0.68
C ILE A 189 -7.07 6.58 0.74
N LEU A 190 -7.73 6.86 1.86
CA LEU A 190 -9.18 6.71 1.98
C LEU A 190 -9.95 7.58 0.97
N ASP A 191 -9.38 8.71 0.57
CA ASP A 191 -10.02 9.65 -0.34
C ASP A 191 -9.84 9.31 -1.82
N ASN A 192 -8.73 8.64 -2.19
CA ASN A 192 -8.32 8.48 -3.60
C ASN A 192 -8.04 7.02 -4.00
N ASN A 193 -7.68 6.16 -3.05
CA ASN A 193 -7.19 4.80 -3.26
C ASN A 193 -7.85 3.80 -2.28
N PHE A 194 -9.10 4.03 -1.90
CA PHE A 194 -9.77 3.22 -0.89
C PHE A 194 -9.82 1.73 -1.28
N ASP A 195 -9.35 0.85 -0.38
CA ASP A 195 -9.50 -0.59 -0.50
C ASP A 195 -10.78 -1.08 0.17
N GLU A 196 -11.68 -1.64 -0.62
CA GLU A 196 -12.96 -2.15 -0.12
C GLU A 196 -12.83 -3.36 0.82
N HIS A 197 -11.69 -4.05 0.79
CA HIS A 197 -11.43 -5.13 1.74
C HIS A 197 -11.22 -4.61 3.17
N ASP A 198 -10.91 -3.33 3.33
CA ASP A 198 -10.76 -2.68 4.63
C ASP A 198 -12.09 -2.24 5.26
N GLU A 199 -13.21 -2.27 4.50
CA GLU A 199 -14.51 -1.75 4.93
C GLU A 199 -14.92 -2.24 6.31
N ASN A 200 -14.88 -3.56 6.53
CA ASN A 200 -15.40 -4.12 7.77
C ASN A 200 -14.57 -3.68 8.98
N GLU A 201 -13.24 -3.68 8.87
CA GLU A 201 -12.37 -3.25 9.96
C GLU A 201 -12.57 -1.76 10.26
N LEU A 202 -12.56 -0.92 9.22
CA LEU A 202 -12.70 0.52 9.37
C LEU A 202 -14.07 0.92 9.93
N TYR A 203 -15.13 0.26 9.50
CA TYR A 203 -16.50 0.60 9.91
C TYR A 203 -16.85 0.07 11.30
N GLN A 204 -16.34 -1.11 11.67
CA GLN A 204 -16.55 -1.70 12.98
C GLN A 204 -15.76 -0.97 14.07
N HIS A 205 -14.57 -0.48 13.75
CA HIS A 205 -13.65 0.18 14.69
C HIS A 205 -13.60 1.70 14.52
N PHE A 206 -14.60 2.30 13.86
CA PHE A 206 -14.64 3.73 13.53
C PHE A 206 -14.27 4.65 14.71
N SER A 207 -14.85 4.39 15.88
CA SER A 207 -14.63 5.19 17.10
C SER A 207 -13.21 5.13 17.66
N GLU A 208 -12.39 4.18 17.22
CA GLU A 208 -11.00 4.01 17.67
C GLU A 208 -10.01 4.89 16.89
N TYR A 209 -10.42 5.39 15.71
CA TYR A 209 -9.59 6.25 14.87
C TYR A 209 -9.60 7.71 15.32
N GLU A 210 -8.58 8.46 14.93
CA GLU A 210 -8.53 9.91 15.11
C GLU A 210 -9.62 10.63 14.31
N GLU A 211 -10.10 11.79 14.80
CA GLU A 211 -11.20 12.56 14.20
C GLU A 211 -10.99 12.88 12.69
N VAL A 212 -9.74 13.14 12.31
CA VAL A 212 -9.37 13.41 10.91
C VAL A 212 -9.58 12.18 10.02
N ILE A 213 -9.28 10.98 10.55
CA ILE A 213 -9.47 9.71 9.86
C ILE A 213 -10.95 9.33 9.87
N GLN A 214 -11.65 9.50 10.99
CA GLN A 214 -13.11 9.31 11.11
C GLN A 214 -13.86 10.08 10.02
N SER A 215 -13.53 11.36 9.82
CA SER A 215 -14.12 12.19 8.76
C SER A 215 -13.97 11.57 7.36
N SER A 216 -12.84 10.90 7.10
CA SER A 216 -12.54 10.26 5.82
C SER A 216 -13.28 8.92 5.70
N ILE A 217 -13.27 8.09 6.75
CA ILE A 217 -14.04 6.84 6.81
C ILE A 217 -15.54 7.13 6.59
N TYR A 218 -16.10 8.14 7.26
CA TYR A 218 -17.50 8.54 7.09
C TYR A 218 -17.80 8.91 5.63
N ARG A 219 -16.94 9.68 4.96
CA ARG A 219 -17.14 10.05 3.55
C ARG A 219 -17.18 8.80 2.66
N VAL A 220 -16.28 7.84 2.89
CA VAL A 220 -16.27 6.57 2.16
C VAL A 220 -17.55 5.79 2.45
N ALA A 221 -17.89 5.54 3.72
CA ALA A 221 -19.08 4.82 4.13
C ALA A 221 -20.37 5.43 3.55
N LYS A 222 -20.49 6.76 3.59
CA LYS A 222 -21.60 7.52 3.02
C LYS A 222 -21.74 7.29 1.51
N SER A 223 -20.64 7.19 0.78
CA SER A 223 -20.67 6.91 -0.67
C SER A 223 -21.05 5.46 -1.00
N ARG A 224 -20.98 4.56 0.00
CA ARG A 224 -21.12 3.11 -0.16
C ARG A 224 -22.28 2.53 0.68
N ILE A 225 -23.29 3.36 1.01
CA ILE A 225 -24.46 2.93 1.81
C ILE A 225 -25.14 1.67 1.23
N ALA A 226 -25.29 1.59 -0.10
CA ALA A 226 -25.88 0.40 -0.73
C ALA A 226 -25.06 -0.86 -0.44
N ASN A 227 -23.73 -0.79 -0.59
CA ASN A 227 -22.81 -1.90 -0.27
C ASN A 227 -22.89 -2.28 1.21
N ILE A 228 -22.94 -1.29 2.11
CA ILE A 228 -23.11 -1.50 3.54
C ILE A 228 -24.40 -2.28 3.82
N ILE A 229 -25.51 -1.89 3.20
CA ILE A 229 -26.80 -2.55 3.37
C ILE A 229 -26.74 -4.01 2.86
N ASP A 230 -26.26 -4.21 1.63
CA ASP A 230 -26.31 -5.50 0.94
C ASP A 230 -25.31 -6.53 1.49
N ASN A 231 -24.15 -6.08 2.00
CA ASN A 231 -23.11 -6.98 2.47
C ASN A 231 -23.35 -7.45 3.91
N SER A 232 -23.75 -8.71 4.09
CA SER A 232 -24.06 -9.28 5.42
C SER A 232 -22.92 -9.32 6.42
N THR A 233 -21.66 -9.20 5.99
CA THR A 233 -20.50 -9.29 6.91
C THR A 233 -20.15 -7.97 7.56
N ILE A 234 -20.61 -6.84 7.01
CA ILE A 234 -20.26 -5.51 7.52
C ILE A 234 -20.93 -5.26 8.88
N VAL A 235 -20.11 -4.88 9.86
CA VAL A 235 -20.53 -4.40 11.17
C VAL A 235 -20.27 -2.91 11.28
N LEU A 236 -21.25 -2.17 11.81
CA LEU A 236 -21.13 -0.72 12.03
C LEU A 236 -20.89 -0.44 13.51
N ASP A 237 -19.89 0.40 13.77
CA ASP A 237 -19.75 1.11 15.03
C ASP A 237 -20.96 2.04 15.32
N ASP A 238 -21.28 2.24 16.59
CA ASP A 238 -22.45 3.03 17.03
C ASP A 238 -22.34 4.50 16.61
N ASN A 239 -21.14 5.09 16.65
CA ASN A 239 -20.92 6.48 16.24
C ASN A 239 -20.98 6.61 14.73
N LEU A 240 -20.39 5.67 13.97
CA LEU A 240 -20.53 5.66 12.51
C LEU A 240 -22.00 5.54 12.09
N LEU A 241 -22.76 4.65 12.73
CA LEU A 241 -24.20 4.54 12.50
C LEU A 241 -24.89 5.87 12.79
N SER A 242 -24.60 6.52 13.93
CA SER A 242 -25.18 7.81 14.30
C SER A 242 -24.92 8.88 13.23
N GLU A 243 -23.68 8.97 12.72
CA GLU A 243 -23.32 9.88 11.65
C GLU A 243 -24.06 9.56 10.34
N LEU A 244 -24.14 8.28 9.96
CA LEU A 244 -24.89 7.86 8.77
C LEU A 244 -26.39 8.18 8.90
N LEU A 245 -27.01 8.00 10.07
CA LEU A 245 -28.43 8.28 10.27
C LEU A 245 -28.72 9.80 10.27
N THR A 246 -27.83 10.61 10.82
CA THR A 246 -28.10 12.04 11.03
C THR A 246 -27.53 12.94 9.93
N MET A 247 -26.35 12.63 9.42
CA MET A 247 -25.60 13.50 8.50
C MET A 247 -25.66 13.04 7.04
N SER A 248 -25.99 11.77 6.79
CA SER A 248 -26.19 11.33 5.41
C SER A 248 -27.51 11.89 4.85
N LYS A 249 -27.51 12.23 3.56
CA LYS A 249 -28.69 12.68 2.83
C LYS A 249 -29.46 11.50 2.22
N CYS A 250 -29.30 10.29 2.77
CA CYS A 250 -29.96 9.09 2.24
C CYS A 250 -31.46 9.07 2.58
N SER A 251 -32.19 8.17 1.91
CA SER A 251 -33.63 8.02 2.12
C SER A 251 -33.94 7.47 3.52
N MET A 252 -35.17 7.68 4.00
CA MET A 252 -35.58 7.08 5.26
C MET A 252 -35.54 5.54 5.20
N ASP A 253 -35.84 4.95 4.04
CA ASP A 253 -35.72 3.51 3.82
C ASP A 253 -34.27 3.02 4.03
N ASP A 254 -33.28 3.72 3.46
CA ASP A 254 -31.86 3.39 3.66
C ASP A 254 -31.47 3.53 5.14
N LYS A 255 -31.94 4.58 5.82
CA LYS A 255 -31.69 4.78 7.26
C LYS A 255 -32.24 3.63 8.10
N ILE A 256 -33.47 3.19 7.81
CA ILE A 256 -34.08 2.05 8.50
C ILE A 256 -33.29 0.77 8.22
N GLN A 257 -32.80 0.57 7.00
CA GLN A 257 -31.99 -0.61 6.66
C GLN A 257 -30.61 -0.60 7.35
N LEU A 258 -29.95 0.57 7.42
CA LEU A 258 -28.69 0.74 8.17
C LEU A 258 -28.90 0.46 9.67
N TRP A 259 -29.94 1.04 10.27
CA TRP A 259 -30.29 0.77 11.67
C TRP A 259 -30.64 -0.71 11.89
N ALA A 260 -31.43 -1.32 11.00
CA ALA A 260 -31.81 -2.73 11.08
C ALA A 260 -30.58 -3.66 11.03
N LYS A 261 -29.56 -3.28 10.27
CA LYS A 261 -28.30 -4.01 10.17
C LYS A 261 -27.51 -3.98 11.48
N ALA A 262 -27.45 -2.82 12.13
CA ALA A 262 -26.72 -2.66 13.39
C ALA A 262 -27.46 -3.26 14.60
N LEU A 263 -28.79 -3.43 14.50
CA LEU A 263 -29.67 -3.86 15.59
C LEU A 263 -29.17 -5.07 16.42
N PRO A 264 -28.56 -6.13 15.85
CA PRO A 264 -28.03 -7.25 16.64
C PRO A 264 -26.97 -6.86 17.67
N ASN A 265 -26.25 -5.76 17.46
CA ASN A 265 -25.18 -5.28 18.33
C ASN A 265 -25.61 -4.09 19.22
N LEU A 266 -26.86 -3.63 19.09
CA LEU A 266 -27.35 -2.52 19.88
C LEU A 266 -27.82 -2.95 21.27
N THR A 267 -27.71 -2.03 22.23
CA THR A 267 -28.36 -2.12 23.53
C THR A 267 -29.72 -1.42 23.50
N GLU A 268 -30.55 -1.63 24.51
CA GLU A 268 -31.82 -0.90 24.64
C GLU A 268 -31.62 0.62 24.60
N GLU A 269 -30.56 1.12 25.24
CA GLU A 269 -30.27 2.56 25.30
C GLU A 269 -29.78 3.11 23.97
N THR A 270 -28.89 2.39 23.26
CA THR A 270 -28.45 2.83 21.92
C THR A 270 -29.58 2.71 20.89
N CYS A 271 -30.43 1.68 20.97
CA CYS A 271 -31.63 1.60 20.13
C CYS A 271 -32.59 2.78 20.37
N LYS A 272 -32.79 3.21 21.61
CA LYS A 272 -33.59 4.40 21.92
C LYS A 272 -32.97 5.68 21.36
N LYS A 273 -31.66 5.83 21.48
CA LYS A 273 -30.91 6.94 20.88
C LYS A 273 -31.17 7.01 19.37
N HIS A 274 -31.02 5.89 18.66
CA HIS A 274 -31.23 5.88 17.20
C HIS A 274 -32.70 6.11 16.78
N PHE A 275 -33.69 5.83 17.63
CA PHE A 275 -35.06 6.26 17.35
C PHE A 275 -35.20 7.79 17.30
N ASP A 276 -34.45 8.52 18.15
CA ASP A 276 -34.42 9.98 18.06
C ASP A 276 -33.76 10.43 16.75
N GLU A 277 -32.67 9.79 16.34
CA GLU A 277 -31.93 10.10 15.11
C GLU A 277 -32.70 9.75 13.83
N LEU A 278 -33.50 8.70 13.86
CA LEU A 278 -34.45 8.34 12.79
C LEU A 278 -35.66 9.28 12.73
N GLY A 279 -35.89 10.09 13.77
CA GLY A 279 -37.03 11.00 13.85
C GLY A 279 -38.33 10.38 14.40
N PHE A 280 -38.23 9.26 15.12
CA PHE A 280 -39.36 8.55 15.75
C PHE A 280 -39.19 8.42 17.28
N PRO A 281 -38.98 9.53 18.02
CA PRO A 281 -38.71 9.52 19.47
C PRO A 281 -39.79 8.80 20.29
N GLU A 282 -41.03 8.76 19.80
CA GLU A 282 -42.16 8.09 20.44
C GLU A 282 -41.97 6.57 20.57
N LEU A 283 -41.19 5.95 19.68
CA LEU A 283 -40.88 4.52 19.68
C LEU A 283 -40.09 4.10 20.92
N LYS A 284 -39.38 5.02 21.59
CA LYS A 284 -38.75 4.77 22.90
C LYS A 284 -39.73 4.23 23.94
N GLY A 285 -41.01 4.58 23.79
CA GLY A 285 -42.09 4.08 24.64
C GLY A 285 -42.26 2.55 24.63
N ILE A 286 -41.79 1.86 23.58
CA ILE A 286 -41.86 0.40 23.44
C ILE A 286 -41.19 -0.28 24.64
N PHE A 287 -40.03 0.26 25.07
CA PHE A 287 -39.21 -0.34 26.11
C PHE A 287 -39.57 0.09 27.54
N THR A 288 -40.58 0.95 27.70
CA THR A 288 -40.99 1.39 29.05
C THR A 288 -41.70 0.27 29.83
N LYS A 289 -41.46 0.15 31.14
CA LYS A 289 -42.03 -0.92 31.99
C LYS A 289 -43.55 -0.90 32.14
N ARG A 290 -44.22 0.21 31.81
CA ARG A 290 -45.68 0.27 31.90
C ARG A 290 -46.29 -0.54 30.75
N ASN A 291 -47.17 -1.48 31.09
CA ASN A 291 -47.97 -2.26 30.16
C ASN A 291 -49.00 -1.36 29.47
N ASN A 292 -48.59 -0.64 28.43
CA ASN A 292 -49.51 0.15 27.63
C ASN A 292 -49.96 -0.68 26.42
N TYR A 293 -50.83 -1.67 26.65
CA TYR A 293 -51.62 -2.32 25.59
C TYR A 293 -52.52 -1.33 24.82
N THR A 294 -52.54 -0.07 25.26
CA THR A 294 -53.31 1.04 24.71
C THR A 294 -52.46 2.08 23.98
N LYS A 295 -51.12 2.02 24.06
CA LYS A 295 -50.29 2.97 23.31
C LYS A 295 -50.32 2.59 21.85
N THR A 296 -50.76 3.53 21.02
CA THR A 296 -50.75 3.41 19.59
C THR A 296 -49.59 4.22 19.00
N TYR A 297 -49.07 3.73 17.89
CA TYR A 297 -48.06 4.38 17.06
C TYR A 297 -48.69 4.69 15.71
N GLU A 298 -48.29 5.79 15.08
CA GLU A 298 -48.89 6.26 13.84
C GLU A 298 -48.89 5.19 12.73
N ASP A 299 -49.96 5.14 11.93
CA ASP A 299 -50.06 4.27 10.77
C ASP A 299 -49.29 4.86 9.59
N ASN A 300 -47.96 4.72 9.61
CA ASN A 300 -47.11 5.07 8.49
C ASN A 300 -46.19 3.88 8.12
N SER A 301 -45.73 3.87 6.86
CA SER A 301 -44.92 2.77 6.32
C SER A 301 -43.62 2.58 7.08
N PHE A 302 -42.94 3.67 7.45
CA PHE A 302 -41.66 3.63 8.15
C PHE A 302 -41.77 3.00 9.55
N ILE A 303 -42.79 3.36 10.33
CA ILE A 303 -43.07 2.75 11.62
C ILE A 303 -43.36 1.25 11.45
N ARG A 304 -44.18 0.87 10.46
CA ARG A 304 -44.44 -0.54 10.16
C ARG A 304 -43.14 -1.31 9.88
N ASP A 305 -42.24 -0.74 9.10
CA ASP A 305 -40.98 -1.38 8.72
C ASP A 305 -40.03 -1.49 9.93
N ILE A 306 -39.96 -0.45 10.78
CA ILE A 306 -39.22 -0.51 12.06
C ILE A 306 -39.78 -1.60 12.98
N LEU A 307 -41.10 -1.65 13.16
CA LEU A 307 -41.75 -2.67 13.99
C LEU A 307 -41.53 -4.08 13.43
N TYR A 308 -41.54 -4.25 12.11
CA TYR A 308 -41.20 -5.51 11.45
C TYR A 308 -39.77 -5.95 11.78
N VAL A 309 -38.80 -5.04 11.71
CA VAL A 309 -37.40 -5.32 12.04
C VAL A 309 -37.25 -5.69 13.53
N LEU A 310 -37.90 -4.97 14.44
CA LEU A 310 -37.90 -5.29 15.87
C LEU A 310 -38.46 -6.69 16.14
N LYS A 311 -39.57 -7.05 15.48
CA LYS A 311 -40.17 -8.38 15.59
C LYS A 311 -39.23 -9.45 15.07
N LYS A 312 -38.67 -9.25 13.87
CA LYS A 312 -37.73 -10.19 13.22
C LYS A 312 -36.51 -10.47 14.10
N ASN A 313 -36.02 -9.47 14.82
CA ASN A 313 -34.87 -9.59 15.72
C ASN A 313 -35.26 -9.91 17.17
N THR A 314 -36.52 -10.30 17.43
CA THR A 314 -37.03 -10.70 18.76
C THR A 314 -36.98 -9.61 19.84
N TRP A 315 -36.85 -8.33 19.45
CA TRP A 315 -36.92 -7.20 20.39
C TRP A 315 -38.35 -6.96 20.90
N ILE A 316 -39.35 -7.32 20.09
CA ILE A 316 -40.77 -7.36 20.46
C ILE A 316 -41.36 -8.72 20.06
N PHE A 317 -42.51 -9.08 20.65
CA PHE A 317 -43.19 -10.34 20.32
C PHE A 317 -43.97 -10.22 19.00
N ASP A 318 -44.82 -9.19 18.92
CA ASP A 318 -45.64 -8.93 17.73
C ASP A 318 -46.09 -7.46 17.69
N TYR A 319 -46.77 -7.08 16.62
CA TYR A 319 -47.52 -5.83 16.53
C TYR A 319 -48.74 -6.04 15.62
N TYR A 320 -49.81 -5.30 15.87
CA TYR A 320 -51.02 -5.37 15.05
C TYR A 320 -51.65 -3.99 14.87
N LYS A 321 -52.38 -3.82 13.77
CA LYS A 321 -53.15 -2.61 13.50
C LYS A 321 -54.46 -2.67 14.28
N LYS A 322 -54.76 -1.66 15.11
CA LYS A 322 -55.94 -1.66 15.99
C LYS A 322 -57.23 -1.31 15.23
N SER A 323 -57.16 -0.31 14.38
CA SER A 323 -58.18 0.06 13.37
C SER A 323 -57.52 0.98 12.32
N ASP A 324 -58.20 1.27 11.21
CA ASP A 324 -57.63 2.09 10.13
C ASP A 324 -57.22 3.52 10.57
N ASP A 325 -57.85 4.05 11.62
CA ASP A 325 -57.58 5.40 12.14
C ASP A 325 -56.78 5.42 13.46
N GLU A 326 -56.51 4.26 14.08
CA GLU A 326 -55.89 4.18 15.42
C GLU A 326 -54.42 3.72 15.42
N GLY A 327 -53.86 3.31 14.29
CA GLY A 327 -52.45 2.95 14.18
C GLY A 327 -52.06 1.57 14.75
N TYR A 328 -50.78 1.40 15.04
CA TYR A 328 -50.18 0.14 15.47
C TYR A 328 -50.07 0.01 16.99
N VAL A 329 -50.38 -1.18 17.51
CA VAL A 329 -50.15 -1.56 18.91
C VAL A 329 -49.05 -2.62 18.97
N VAL A 330 -48.07 -2.41 19.86
CA VAL A 330 -46.93 -3.32 20.06
C VAL A 330 -47.24 -4.33 21.17
N VAL A 331 -47.02 -5.61 20.86
CA VAL A 331 -47.07 -6.72 21.80
C VAL A 331 -45.66 -7.01 22.29
N LYS A 332 -45.42 -6.81 23.59
CA LYS A 332 -44.12 -7.01 24.21
C LYS A 332 -43.81 -8.50 24.41
N ASN A 333 -42.53 -8.84 24.45
CA ASN A 333 -42.10 -10.18 24.83
C ASN A 333 -42.63 -10.56 26.23
N PRO A 334 -43.09 -11.80 26.41
CA PRO A 334 -43.52 -12.27 27.72
C PRO A 334 -42.37 -12.12 28.72
N ILE A 335 -42.66 -11.55 29.90
CA ILE A 335 -41.70 -11.50 30.99
C ILE A 335 -41.36 -12.95 31.33
N LYS A 336 -40.11 -13.37 31.09
CA LYS A 336 -39.62 -14.64 31.65
C LYS A 336 -39.64 -14.47 33.16
N ASP A 337 -40.69 -14.98 33.81
CA ASP A 337 -40.66 -15.18 35.25
C ASP A 337 -39.40 -15.97 35.57
N LYS A 338 -38.48 -15.35 36.32
CA LYS A 338 -37.41 -16.08 37.00
C LYS A 338 -38.11 -17.03 37.98
N ARG A 339 -38.39 -18.25 37.52
CA ARG A 339 -38.73 -19.35 38.42
C ARG A 339 -37.47 -19.66 39.22
N TYR A 340 -37.56 -19.37 40.51
CA TYR A 340 -36.56 -19.65 41.54
C TYR A 340 -36.23 -21.14 41.63
#